data_AF-A0A0G0Y9T6-F1
#
_entry.id   AF-A0A0G0Y9T6-F1
#
_cell.length_a   1.000
_cell.length_b   1.000
_cell.length_c   1.000
_cell.angle_alpha   90.00
_cell.angle_beta   90.00
_cell.angle_gamma   90.00
#
_symmetry.space_group_name_H-M   'P 1'
#
loop_
_entity.id
_entity.type
_entity.pdbx_description
1 polymer ?
#
loop_
_entity_poly.entity_id
_entity_poly.type
_entity_poly.pdbx_seq_one_letter_code
_entity_poly.pdbx_strand_id
1 'polypeptide(L)'
;MHYAKTENIGKVHMKNQKCVPSGKKKKNFEAEYCDEDTFMDYDKDGYELNKIVKEHMFIGPKSLLPYKKIIQKSAYPAFNNSLSLEIAQDAITAYEQNNDSLENMFELTIYFLECGTHFASDFGGDMEEDFYTILENIYENTCKKLKKSDSCLRERFAPRLKALIAAADDTGWGYGDELGLYWEEAFGK
;
A
#
# COMPACT_ATOMS: atom_id res chain seq x y z
N MET A 1 62.17 15.20 6.21
CA MET A 1 61.29 14.02 6.34
C MET A 1 60.50 14.16 7.64
N HIS A 2 59.21 13.81 7.61
CA HIS A 2 58.23 13.76 8.72
C HIS A 2 57.76 15.13 9.25
N TYR A 3 56.62 15.67 8.78
CA TYR A 3 55.20 15.39 9.10
C TYR A 3 54.72 15.88 10.49
N ALA A 4 53.89 16.93 10.42
CA ALA A 4 52.61 17.18 11.09
C ALA A 4 52.48 17.09 12.64
N LYS A 5 51.97 18.18 13.22
CA LYS A 5 50.58 18.20 13.74
C LYS A 5 50.09 19.63 13.93
N THR A 6 49.04 19.94 13.18
CA THR A 6 48.27 21.18 13.23
C THR A 6 47.35 21.23 14.44
N GLU A 7 47.02 22.48 14.75
CA GLU A 7 46.42 22.99 15.96
C GLU A 7 44.92 22.68 16.11
N ASN A 8 44.54 22.77 17.37
CA ASN A 8 43.21 22.83 17.95
C ASN A 8 42.35 23.90 17.25
N ILE A 9 41.28 23.49 16.56
CA ILE A 9 40.31 24.41 15.95
C ILE A 9 39.00 24.36 16.73
N GLY A 10 38.70 25.49 17.35
CA GLY A 10 37.50 25.74 18.13
C GLY A 10 36.21 25.65 17.33
N LYS A 11 35.12 25.38 18.07
CA LYS A 11 33.74 25.48 17.59
C LYS A 11 33.44 26.93 17.22
N VAL A 12 33.32 27.21 15.93
CA VAL A 12 32.73 28.46 15.44
C VAL A 12 31.28 28.18 15.03
N HIS A 13 30.38 28.88 15.69
CA HIS A 13 28.97 29.02 15.32
C HIS A 13 28.87 29.66 13.93
N MET A 14 28.23 28.97 12.97
CA MET A 14 27.73 29.61 11.75
C MET A 14 26.21 29.46 11.69
N LYS A 15 25.56 30.63 11.75
CA LYS A 15 24.14 30.86 11.49
C LYS A 15 23.86 30.45 10.05
N ASN A 16 22.79 29.70 9.79
CA ASN A 16 22.16 29.68 8.47
C ASN A 16 20.66 29.99 8.57
N GLN A 17 20.38 31.19 8.05
CA GLN A 17 19.15 31.74 7.47
C GLN A 17 17.94 30.80 7.34
N LYS A 18 16.82 31.29 7.89
CA LYS A 18 15.46 30.81 7.64
C LYS A 18 15.02 31.22 6.22
N CYS A 19 14.73 30.24 5.36
CA CYS A 19 13.84 30.45 4.23
C CYS A 19 12.41 30.10 4.68
N VAL A 20 11.51 31.08 4.63
CA VAL A 20 10.08 30.93 4.93
C VAL A 20 9.35 30.72 3.60
N PRO A 21 8.60 29.62 3.41
CA PRO A 21 7.56 29.57 2.41
C PRO A 21 6.24 30.04 3.02
N SER A 22 5.56 30.88 2.25
CA SER A 22 4.26 31.49 2.47
C SER A 22 3.15 30.44 2.67
N GLY A 23 2.18 30.83 3.49
CA GLY A 23 1.11 29.96 3.95
C GLY A 23 0.19 29.45 2.83
N LYS A 24 -0.09 28.15 2.90
CA LYS A 24 -1.41 27.59 2.61
C LYS A 24 -1.73 26.60 3.72
N LYS A 25 -2.97 26.64 4.20
CA LYS A 25 -3.46 25.96 5.41
C LYS A 25 -3.15 24.46 5.35
N LYS A 26 -2.36 23.95 6.30
CA LYS A 26 -2.19 22.52 6.55
C LYS A 26 -3.51 21.99 7.11
N LYS A 27 -4.11 20.98 6.49
CA LYS A 27 -5.05 20.11 7.21
C LYS A 27 -4.16 19.22 8.08
N ASN A 28 -4.23 19.41 9.40
CA ASN A 28 -3.53 18.59 10.35
C ASN A 28 -4.17 17.20 10.33
N PHE A 29 -3.44 16.20 9.84
CA PHE A 29 -3.71 14.80 10.15
C PHE A 29 -2.76 14.45 11.28
N GLU A 30 -3.20 14.65 12.52
CA GLU A 30 -2.47 14.16 13.69
C GLU A 30 -2.61 12.64 13.70
N ALA A 31 -1.54 11.97 13.28
CA ALA A 31 -1.41 10.52 13.39
C ALA A 31 -1.21 10.19 14.88
N GLU A 32 -2.29 9.77 15.54
CA GLU A 32 -2.26 9.25 16.89
C GLU A 32 -1.56 7.87 16.90
N TYR A 33 -0.68 7.71 17.88
CA TYR A 33 0.22 6.56 18.08
C TYR A 33 -0.58 5.25 18.20
N CYS A 34 -0.09 4.15 17.61
CA CYS A 34 -0.64 2.81 17.87
C CYS A 34 0.52 1.85 18.17
N ASP A 35 0.57 1.40 19.42
CA ASP A 35 1.46 0.35 19.90
C ASP A 35 1.22 -0.97 19.14
N GLU A 36 2.29 -1.72 18.89
CA GLU A 36 2.29 -3.02 18.19
C GLU A 36 1.50 -4.12 18.95
N ASP A 37 1.19 -3.91 20.23
CA ASP A 37 0.62 -4.93 21.13
C ASP A 37 -0.92 -4.94 21.25
N THR A 38 -1.65 -4.13 20.46
CA THR A 38 -3.14 -4.13 20.48
C THR A 38 -3.78 -4.55 19.16
N PHE A 39 -3.04 -5.21 18.26
CA PHE A 39 -3.58 -5.69 16.98
C PHE A 39 -4.07 -7.15 17.04
N MET A 40 -4.92 -7.43 18.03
CA MET A 40 -5.95 -8.47 17.87
C MET A 40 -7.25 -7.73 17.62
N ASP A 41 -7.34 -7.08 16.45
CA ASP A 41 -8.57 -6.45 15.98
C ASP A 41 -9.49 -7.59 15.50
N TYR A 42 -9.97 -8.38 16.45
CA TYR A 42 -11.23 -9.09 16.25
C TYR A 42 -12.25 -7.99 16.05
N ASP A 43 -12.86 -7.97 14.88
CA ASP A 43 -14.07 -7.19 14.69
C ASP A 43 -15.06 -7.57 15.80
N LYS A 44 -15.83 -6.62 16.34
CA LYS A 44 -16.69 -6.86 17.52
C LYS A 44 -17.72 -7.99 17.32
N ASP A 45 -17.87 -8.44 16.07
CA ASP A 45 -18.76 -9.50 15.61
C ASP A 45 -18.03 -10.85 15.35
N GLY A 46 -16.73 -10.98 15.67
CA GLY A 46 -15.97 -12.23 15.67
C GLY A 46 -15.32 -12.64 14.34
N TYR A 47 -15.24 -11.72 13.38
CA TYR A 47 -14.60 -11.98 12.09
C TYR A 47 -13.07 -11.84 12.17
N GLU A 48 -12.34 -12.87 11.74
CA GLU A 48 -10.87 -12.83 11.62
C GLU A 48 -10.50 -12.43 10.20
N LEU A 49 -9.69 -11.36 10.07
CA LEU A 49 -9.15 -10.94 8.78
C LEU A 49 -8.40 -12.08 8.09
N ASN A 50 -8.49 -12.11 6.76
CA ASN A 50 -7.65 -12.97 5.94
C ASN A 50 -6.17 -12.86 6.39
N LYS A 51 -5.52 -14.03 6.53
CA LYS A 51 -4.15 -14.13 7.03
C LYS A 51 -3.18 -13.22 6.25
N ILE A 52 -3.29 -13.18 4.92
CA ILE A 52 -2.44 -12.35 4.07
C ILE A 52 -2.66 -10.87 4.36
N VAL A 53 -3.93 -10.43 4.41
CA VAL A 53 -4.28 -9.03 4.72
C VAL A 53 -3.77 -8.60 6.10
N LYS A 54 -3.84 -9.51 7.09
CA LYS A 54 -3.33 -9.29 8.45
C LYS A 54 -1.81 -9.18 8.50
N GLU A 55 -1.09 -10.10 7.86
CA GLU A 55 0.37 -10.11 7.85
C GLU A 55 0.93 -8.93 7.05
N HIS A 56 0.33 -8.61 5.91
CA HIS A 56 0.82 -7.56 5.01
C HIS A 56 0.49 -6.14 5.49
N MET A 57 -0.39 -5.97 6.49
CA MET A 57 -0.67 -4.69 7.15
C MET A 57 0.61 -4.00 7.65
N PHE A 58 1.59 -4.76 8.11
CA PHE A 58 2.80 -4.24 8.76
C PHE A 58 4.04 -4.24 7.86
N ILE A 59 3.91 -4.63 6.60
CA ILE A 59 5.03 -4.57 5.64
C ILE A 59 5.28 -3.11 5.23
N GLY A 60 6.56 -2.72 5.21
CA GLY A 60 7.01 -1.38 4.85
C GLY A 60 7.26 -0.48 6.07
N PRO A 61 7.60 0.80 5.86
CA PRO A 61 7.88 1.71 6.95
C PRO A 61 6.61 2.04 7.75
N LYS A 62 6.77 2.30 9.06
CA LYS A 62 5.65 2.63 9.97
C LYS A 62 4.77 3.79 9.49
N SER A 63 5.32 4.69 8.66
CA SER A 63 4.59 5.79 8.04
C SER A 63 3.47 5.35 7.08
N LEU A 64 3.47 4.10 6.59
CA LEU A 64 2.40 3.56 5.75
C LEU A 64 1.20 3.05 6.54
N LEU A 65 1.38 2.74 7.82
CA LEU A 65 0.34 2.10 8.64
C LEU A 65 -0.98 2.90 8.69
N PRO A 66 -0.99 4.25 8.81
CA PRO A 66 -2.23 5.01 8.78
C PRO A 66 -3.01 4.84 7.47
N TYR A 67 -2.31 4.80 6.34
CA TYR A 67 -2.91 4.60 5.02
C TYR A 67 -3.41 3.17 4.83
N LYS A 68 -2.61 2.17 5.24
CA LYS A 68 -3.02 0.76 5.19
C LYS A 68 -4.26 0.47 6.04
N LYS A 69 -4.38 1.10 7.22
CA LYS A 69 -5.60 1.00 8.04
C LYS A 69 -6.85 1.56 7.33
N ILE A 70 -6.72 2.67 6.62
CA ILE A 70 -7.84 3.23 5.84
C ILE A 70 -8.20 2.26 4.70
N ILE A 71 -7.20 1.84 3.92
CA ILE A 71 -7.36 0.89 2.81
C ILE A 71 -8.06 -0.39 3.28
N GLN A 72 -7.58 -1.02 4.36
CA GLN A 72 -8.19 -2.25 4.88
C GLN A 72 -9.63 -2.01 5.30
N LYS A 73 -9.90 -0.97 6.11
CA LYS A 73 -11.26 -0.71 6.62
C LYS A 73 -12.27 -0.39 5.52
N SER A 74 -11.84 0.12 4.37
CA SER A 74 -12.75 0.49 3.28
C SER A 74 -12.79 -0.53 2.14
N ALA A 75 -11.71 -1.27 1.86
CA ALA A 75 -11.67 -2.31 0.82
C ALA A 75 -11.88 -3.74 1.35
N TYR A 76 -11.74 -3.94 2.66
CA TYR A 76 -12.06 -5.17 3.38
C TYR A 76 -12.73 -4.79 4.72
N PRO A 77 -13.95 -4.22 4.66
CA PRO A 77 -14.66 -3.79 5.85
C PRO A 77 -15.13 -4.98 6.71
N ALA A 78 -15.30 -4.68 8.00
CA ALA A 78 -16.19 -5.40 8.90
C ALA A 78 -17.59 -5.61 8.30
N PHE A 79 -18.32 -6.64 8.73
CA PHE A 79 -19.66 -6.96 8.22
C PHE A 79 -20.65 -5.78 8.31
N ASN A 80 -20.51 -4.93 9.32
CA ASN A 80 -21.37 -3.79 9.58
C ASN A 80 -20.88 -2.47 8.95
N ASN A 81 -19.75 -2.49 8.25
CA ASN A 81 -19.14 -1.31 7.63
C ASN A 81 -19.31 -1.33 6.11
N SER A 82 -19.39 -0.14 5.51
CA SER A 82 -19.57 -0.01 4.06
C SER A 82 -18.27 -0.24 3.30
N LEU A 83 -18.35 -1.06 2.26
CA LEU A 83 -17.30 -1.21 1.25
C LEU A 83 -17.19 0.07 0.41
N SER A 84 -15.98 0.60 0.25
CA SER A 84 -15.67 1.73 -0.60
C SER A 84 -14.24 1.65 -1.13
N LEU A 85 -14.11 1.23 -2.38
CA LEU A 85 -12.83 1.26 -3.09
C LEU A 85 -12.36 2.69 -3.39
N GLU A 86 -13.28 3.66 -3.43
CA GLU A 86 -12.96 5.08 -3.61
C GLU A 86 -12.16 5.62 -2.42
N ILE A 87 -12.63 5.39 -1.18
CA ILE A 87 -11.92 5.81 0.04
C ILE A 87 -10.51 5.18 0.12
N ALA A 88 -10.37 3.94 -0.32
CA ALA A 88 -9.08 3.28 -0.33
C ALA A 88 -8.11 3.89 -1.37
N GLN A 89 -8.61 4.21 -2.57
CA GLN A 89 -7.84 4.90 -3.61
C GLN A 89 -7.46 6.33 -3.19
N ASP A 90 -8.34 7.02 -2.47
CA ASP A 90 -8.05 8.34 -1.90
C ASP A 90 -6.91 8.29 -0.89
N ALA A 91 -6.81 7.22 -0.08
CA ALA A 91 -5.69 7.03 0.83
C ALA A 91 -4.36 6.87 0.08
N ILE A 92 -4.34 6.11 -1.02
CA ILE A 92 -3.16 5.96 -1.88
C ILE A 92 -2.78 7.31 -2.51
N THR A 93 -3.76 8.02 -3.06
CA THR A 93 -3.58 9.34 -3.69
C THR A 93 -3.05 10.37 -2.68
N ALA A 94 -3.57 10.36 -1.45
CA ALA A 94 -3.11 11.25 -0.39
C ALA A 94 -1.66 10.98 -0.01
N TYR A 95 -1.21 9.71 -0.05
CA TYR A 95 0.19 9.39 0.14
C TYR A 95 1.04 9.90 -1.04
N GLU A 96 0.63 9.65 -2.28
CA GLU A 96 1.34 10.07 -3.50
C GLU A 96 1.58 11.59 -3.56
N GLN A 97 0.58 12.39 -3.18
CA GLN A 97 0.67 13.84 -3.21
C GLN A 97 1.73 14.43 -2.26
N ASN A 98 2.19 13.67 -1.27
CA ASN A 98 3.06 14.16 -0.21
C ASN A 98 4.39 13.40 -0.13
N ASN A 99 4.61 12.39 -0.97
CA ASN A 99 5.74 11.48 -0.87
C ASN A 99 6.21 11.00 -2.26
N ASP A 100 7.52 10.84 -2.44
CA ASP A 100 8.12 10.47 -3.73
C ASP A 100 8.68 9.03 -3.76
N SER A 101 8.22 8.14 -2.87
CA SER A 101 8.71 6.75 -2.80
C SER A 101 7.86 5.81 -3.65
N LEU A 102 8.38 5.42 -4.82
CA LEU A 102 7.75 4.45 -5.71
C LEU A 102 7.56 3.07 -5.05
N GLU A 103 8.52 2.63 -4.24
CA GLU A 103 8.42 1.38 -3.48
C GLU A 103 7.22 1.39 -2.53
N ASN A 104 7.04 2.49 -1.80
CA ASN A 104 5.93 2.63 -0.87
C ASN A 104 4.59 2.79 -1.60
N MET A 105 4.58 3.43 -2.78
CA MET A 105 3.41 3.45 -3.66
C MET A 105 3.01 2.04 -4.07
N PHE A 106 3.94 1.21 -4.53
CA PHE A 106 3.66 -0.19 -4.84
C PHE A 106 3.15 -0.96 -3.62
N GLU A 107 3.75 -0.74 -2.45
CA GLU A 107 3.34 -1.38 -1.22
C GLU A 107 1.88 -1.06 -0.85
N LEU A 108 1.45 0.20 -0.97
CA LEU A 108 0.07 0.59 -0.69
C LEU A 108 -0.91 0.07 -1.75
N THR A 109 -0.56 0.19 -3.04
CA THR A 109 -1.43 -0.25 -4.13
C THR A 109 -1.63 -1.77 -4.14
N ILE A 110 -0.58 -2.54 -3.89
CA ILE A 110 -0.69 -4.01 -3.82
C ILE A 110 -1.46 -4.44 -2.57
N TYR A 111 -1.27 -3.75 -1.45
CA TYR A 111 -2.07 -4.00 -0.25
C TYR A 111 -3.56 -3.71 -0.47
N PHE A 112 -3.90 -2.67 -1.23
CA PHE A 112 -5.27 -2.40 -1.66
C PHE A 112 -5.85 -3.54 -2.50
N LEU A 113 -5.09 -4.05 -3.48
CA LEU A 113 -5.52 -5.19 -4.29
C LEU A 113 -5.72 -6.44 -3.43
N GLU A 114 -4.80 -6.73 -2.50
CA GLU A 114 -4.93 -7.83 -1.54
C GLU A 114 -6.20 -7.70 -0.68
N CYS A 115 -6.53 -6.50 -0.21
CA CYS A 115 -7.77 -6.27 0.53
C CYS A 115 -9.00 -6.54 -0.34
N GLY A 116 -9.10 -5.94 -1.53
CA GLY A 116 -10.27 -6.13 -2.39
C GLY A 116 -10.44 -7.58 -2.87
N THR A 117 -9.37 -8.21 -3.33
CA THR A 117 -9.41 -9.60 -3.83
C THR A 117 -9.79 -10.59 -2.72
N HIS A 118 -9.16 -10.49 -1.54
CA HIS A 118 -9.51 -11.40 -0.45
C HIS A 118 -10.91 -11.10 0.12
N PHE A 119 -11.37 -9.86 0.10
CA PHE A 119 -12.75 -9.55 0.44
C PHE A 119 -13.73 -10.26 -0.51
N ALA A 120 -13.53 -10.18 -1.83
CA ALA A 120 -14.38 -10.90 -2.78
C ALA A 120 -14.31 -12.42 -2.60
N SER A 121 -13.13 -12.97 -2.35
CA SER A 121 -12.90 -14.41 -2.11
C SER A 121 -13.60 -14.90 -0.84
N ASP A 122 -13.47 -14.16 0.27
CA ASP A 122 -13.99 -14.57 1.57
C ASP A 122 -15.52 -14.40 1.69
N PHE A 123 -16.13 -13.49 0.92
CA PHE A 123 -17.56 -13.16 1.00
C PHE A 123 -18.39 -13.55 -0.23
N GLY A 124 -17.84 -14.36 -1.14
CA GLY A 124 -18.63 -15.08 -2.15
C GLY A 124 -18.79 -14.38 -3.50
N GLY A 125 -17.97 -13.39 -3.80
CA GLY A 125 -17.78 -12.81 -5.13
C GLY A 125 -19.00 -12.13 -5.80
N ASP A 126 -20.18 -12.12 -5.18
CA ASP A 126 -21.37 -11.41 -5.67
C ASP A 126 -21.26 -9.90 -5.37
N MET A 127 -20.22 -9.29 -5.95
CA MET A 127 -19.95 -7.86 -5.92
C MET A 127 -20.45 -7.24 -7.23
N GLU A 128 -20.86 -5.98 -7.16
CA GLU A 128 -21.22 -5.21 -8.36
C GLU A 128 -20.08 -5.21 -9.39
N GLU A 129 -20.39 -5.22 -10.68
CA GLU A 129 -19.39 -5.29 -11.78
C GLU A 129 -18.32 -4.19 -11.69
N ASP A 130 -18.72 -2.99 -11.24
CA ASP A 130 -17.82 -1.85 -11.01
C ASP A 130 -16.71 -2.17 -10.01
N PHE A 131 -16.97 -3.05 -9.03
CA PHE A 131 -15.98 -3.50 -8.05
C PHE A 131 -14.81 -4.19 -8.73
N TYR A 132 -15.09 -5.20 -9.57
CA TYR A 132 -14.08 -5.95 -10.29
C TYR A 132 -13.36 -5.09 -11.31
N THR A 133 -14.12 -4.26 -12.04
CA THR A 133 -13.57 -3.32 -13.01
C THR A 133 -12.53 -2.40 -12.36
N ILE A 134 -12.77 -1.91 -11.14
CA ILE A 134 -11.78 -1.08 -10.41
C ILE A 134 -10.53 -1.89 -10.07
N LEU A 135 -10.67 -3.10 -9.52
CA LEU A 135 -9.54 -3.94 -9.13
C LEU A 135 -8.69 -4.36 -10.34
N GLU A 136 -9.32 -4.79 -11.43
CA GLU A 136 -8.67 -5.16 -12.69
C GLU A 136 -7.86 -3.99 -13.27
N ASN A 137 -8.47 -2.81 -13.36
CA ASN A 137 -7.80 -1.62 -13.87
C ASN A 137 -6.57 -1.23 -13.01
N ILE A 138 -6.69 -1.30 -11.69
CA ILE A 138 -5.57 -1.00 -10.79
C ILE A 138 -4.49 -2.08 -10.90
N TYR A 139 -4.87 -3.35 -10.99
CA TYR A 139 -3.94 -4.46 -11.15
C TYR A 139 -3.16 -4.35 -12.47
N GLU A 140 -3.84 -4.14 -13.60
CA GLU A 140 -3.23 -3.99 -14.92
C GLU A 140 -2.23 -2.82 -14.91
N ASN A 141 -2.65 -1.65 -14.42
CA ASN A 141 -1.78 -0.49 -14.32
C ASN A 141 -0.57 -0.74 -13.41
N THR A 142 -0.76 -1.47 -12.32
CA THR A 142 0.32 -1.86 -11.40
C THR A 142 1.31 -2.79 -12.09
N CYS A 143 0.85 -3.80 -12.84
CA CYS A 143 1.69 -4.68 -13.63
C CYS A 143 2.50 -3.90 -14.67
N LYS A 144 1.84 -3.01 -15.43
CA LYS A 144 2.49 -2.15 -16.45
C LYS A 144 3.56 -1.23 -15.84
N LYS A 145 3.28 -0.62 -14.68
CA LYS A 145 4.25 0.22 -13.95
C LYS A 145 5.41 -0.60 -13.40
N LEU A 146 5.13 -1.76 -12.80
CA LEU A 146 6.14 -2.62 -12.20
C LEU A 146 7.09 -3.21 -13.25
N LYS A 147 6.57 -3.62 -14.41
CA LYS A 147 7.38 -4.07 -15.56
C LYS A 147 8.48 -3.08 -15.93
N LYS A 148 8.15 -1.78 -15.91
CA LYS A 148 9.05 -0.65 -16.24
C LYS A 148 9.97 -0.21 -15.11
N SER A 149 9.80 -0.76 -13.90
CA SER A 149 10.58 -0.40 -12.71
C SER A 149 11.93 -1.13 -12.66
N ASP A 150 12.76 -0.89 -11.65
CA ASP A 150 14.02 -1.63 -11.49
C ASP A 150 13.79 -3.11 -11.08
N SER A 151 14.84 -3.93 -11.16
CA SER A 151 14.75 -5.35 -10.85
C SER A 151 14.42 -5.65 -9.39
N CYS A 152 14.86 -4.81 -8.45
CA CYS A 152 14.59 -5.01 -7.03
C CYS A 152 13.10 -4.86 -6.74
N LEU A 153 12.46 -3.84 -7.33
CA LEU A 153 11.00 -3.68 -7.22
C LEU A 153 10.25 -4.85 -7.87
N ARG A 154 10.66 -5.28 -9.07
CA ARG A 154 10.04 -6.44 -9.72
C ARG A 154 10.17 -7.70 -8.89
N GLU A 155 11.36 -8.05 -8.41
CA GLU A 155 11.60 -9.25 -7.60
C GLU A 155 10.76 -9.24 -6.32
N ARG A 156 10.56 -8.06 -5.72
CA ARG A 156 9.75 -7.92 -4.51
C ARG A 156 8.25 -8.05 -4.76
N PHE A 157 7.72 -7.37 -5.77
CA PHE A 157 6.27 -7.19 -5.93
C PHE A 157 5.62 -8.13 -6.93
N ALA A 158 6.39 -8.65 -7.89
CA ALA A 158 5.88 -9.60 -8.87
C ALA A 158 5.25 -10.86 -8.23
N PRO A 159 5.89 -11.50 -7.23
CA PRO A 159 5.31 -12.69 -6.60
C PRO A 159 3.98 -12.41 -5.90
N ARG A 160 3.79 -11.22 -5.32
CA ARG A 160 2.55 -10.84 -4.63
C ARG A 160 1.40 -10.65 -5.62
N LEU A 161 1.64 -9.94 -6.72
CA LEU A 161 0.66 -9.80 -7.80
C LEU A 161 0.29 -11.17 -8.39
N LYS A 162 1.28 -12.05 -8.64
CA LYS A 162 1.00 -13.42 -9.09
C LYS A 162 0.14 -14.22 -8.11
N ALA A 163 0.37 -14.06 -6.81
CA ALA A 163 -0.42 -14.76 -5.78
C ALA A 163 -1.88 -14.29 -5.75
N LEU A 164 -2.17 -13.03 -6.11
CA LEU A 164 -3.54 -12.52 -6.21
C LEU A 164 -4.38 -13.24 -7.26
N ILE A 165 -3.77 -13.73 -8.34
CA ILE A 165 -4.48 -14.48 -9.39
C ILE A 165 -5.16 -15.70 -8.78
N ALA A 166 -4.43 -16.48 -7.98
CA ALA A 166 -5.00 -17.66 -7.32
C ALA A 166 -6.10 -17.28 -6.30
N ALA A 167 -5.91 -16.19 -5.54
CA ALA A 167 -6.94 -15.70 -4.63
C ALA A 167 -8.19 -15.18 -5.35
N ALA A 168 -8.03 -14.63 -6.55
CA ALA A 168 -9.11 -14.18 -7.42
C ALA A 168 -9.84 -15.34 -8.09
N ASP A 169 -9.14 -16.42 -8.47
CA ASP A 169 -9.75 -17.64 -9.02
C ASP A 169 -10.71 -18.30 -8.02
N ASP A 170 -10.39 -18.23 -6.72
CA ASP A 170 -11.25 -18.73 -5.65
C ASP A 170 -12.62 -18.02 -5.60
N THR A 171 -12.78 -16.87 -6.24
CA THR A 171 -14.10 -16.20 -6.36
C THR A 171 -15.05 -16.91 -7.32
N GLY A 172 -14.54 -17.60 -8.35
CA GLY A 172 -15.35 -18.30 -9.35
C GLY A 172 -16.02 -17.42 -10.43
N TRP A 173 -15.66 -16.13 -10.54
CA TRP A 173 -16.33 -15.17 -11.44
C TRP A 173 -15.51 -14.76 -12.68
N GLY A 174 -14.43 -15.48 -13.01
CA GLY A 174 -13.55 -15.15 -14.14
C GLY A 174 -12.63 -13.94 -13.90
N TYR A 175 -12.78 -13.24 -12.76
CA TYR A 175 -11.88 -12.17 -12.33
C TYR A 175 -10.41 -12.60 -12.29
N GLY A 176 -10.12 -13.81 -11.80
CA GLY A 176 -8.76 -14.34 -11.78
C GLY A 176 -8.18 -14.62 -13.17
N ASP A 177 -9.00 -15.02 -14.13
CA ASP A 177 -8.57 -15.20 -15.54
C ASP A 177 -8.06 -13.88 -16.13
N GLU A 178 -8.80 -12.77 -15.93
CA GLU A 178 -8.40 -11.44 -16.39
C GLU A 178 -7.09 -10.97 -15.73
N LEU A 179 -6.94 -11.18 -14.41
CA LEU A 179 -5.68 -10.88 -13.72
C LEU A 179 -4.51 -11.71 -14.31
N GLY A 180 -4.78 -12.97 -14.66
CA GLY A 180 -3.82 -13.87 -15.31
C GLY A 180 -3.35 -13.33 -16.65
N LEU A 181 -4.26 -12.81 -17.48
CA LEU A 181 -3.91 -12.20 -18.78
C LEU A 181 -2.97 -11.00 -18.61
N TYR A 182 -3.29 -10.07 -17.71
CA TYR A 182 -2.43 -8.92 -17.44
C TYR A 182 -1.06 -9.29 -16.88
N TRP A 183 -1.03 -10.33 -16.03
CA TRP A 183 0.20 -10.86 -15.48
C TRP A 183 1.12 -11.43 -16.57
N GLU A 184 0.57 -12.28 -17.44
CA GLU A 184 1.30 -12.88 -18.55
C GLU A 184 1.75 -11.83 -19.58
N GLU A 185 0.95 -10.80 -19.88
CA GLU A 185 1.42 -9.70 -20.75
C GLU A 185 2.62 -8.96 -20.14
N ALA A 186 2.60 -8.76 -18.82
CA ALA A 186 3.63 -7.99 -18.13
C ALA A 186 4.92 -8.80 -17.88
N PHE A 187 4.81 -10.07 -17.52
CA PHE A 187 5.90 -10.90 -17.00
C PHE A 187 6.00 -12.29 -17.64
N GLY A 188 5.08 -12.64 -18.55
CA GLY A 188 5.18 -13.81 -19.41
C GLY A 188 6.42 -13.71 -20.30
N LYS A 189 6.99 -14.87 -20.60
CA LYS A 189 8.31 -15.00 -21.23
C LYS A 189 8.35 -14.51 -22.68
#